data_AF-A0A7K5SDW4-F1
#
_entry.id   AF-A0A7K5SDW4-F1
#
_cell.length_a   1.000
_cell.length_b   1.000
_cell.length_c   1.000
_cell.angle_alpha   90.00
_cell.angle_beta   90.00
_cell.angle_gamma   90.00
#
_symmetry.space_group_name_H-M   'P 1'
#
loop_
_entity.id
_entity.type
_entity.pdbx_description
1 polymer ?
#
loop_
_entity_poly.entity_id
_entity_poly.type
_entity_poly.pdbx_seq_one_letter_code
_entity_poly.pdbx_strand_id
1 'polypeptide(L)' 'DAFDAIVMLITGFAQTLRPLHPEPHQVLVSELHRRVLIEYVRPLLQGRLVCTSAKARARVAARLGDEARQLRELFTRL' A
#
# COMPACT_ATOMS: atom_id res chain seq x y z
N ASP A 1 -1.54 6.87 -11.89
CA ASP A 1 -2.53 5.80 -11.68
C ASP A 1 -3.05 5.86 -10.24
N ALA A 2 -4.12 5.12 -9.88
CA ALA A 2 -4.70 5.19 -8.52
C ALA A 2 -3.69 4.76 -7.43
N PHE A 3 -2.84 3.79 -7.74
CA PHE A 3 -1.76 3.34 -6.87
C PHE A 3 -0.72 4.44 -6.61
N ASP A 4 -0.30 5.17 -7.64
CA ASP A 4 0.68 6.26 -7.49
C ASP A 4 0.17 7.37 -6.57
N ALA A 5 -1.13 7.68 -6.66
CA ALA A 5 -1.77 8.65 -5.78
C ALA A 5 -1.74 8.18 -4.32
N ILE A 6 -1.99 6.88 -4.07
CA ILE A 6 -1.88 6.29 -2.73
C ILE A 6 -0.45 6.42 -2.20
N VAL A 7 0.56 6.05 -2.99
CA VAL A 7 1.99 6.15 -2.61
C VAL A 7 2.36 7.60 -2.29
N MET A 8 1.93 8.55 -3.12
CA MET A 8 2.19 9.97 -2.93
C MET A 8 1.58 10.49 -1.62
N LEU A 9 0.30 10.17 -1.36
CA LEU A 9 -0.40 10.60 -0.15
C LEU A 9 0.24 10.01 1.11
N ILE A 10 0.54 8.71 1.11
CA ILE A 10 1.20 8.04 2.24
C ILE A 10 2.55 8.70 2.53
N THR A 11 3.36 8.92 1.49
CA THR A 11 4.67 9.55 1.64
C THR A 11 4.55 10.96 2.21
N GLY A 12 3.60 11.75 1.70
CA GLY A 12 3.33 13.10 2.20
C GLY A 12 2.92 13.10 3.68
N PHE A 13 2.00 12.21 4.08
CA PHE A 13 1.61 12.09 5.49
C PHE A 13 2.74 11.61 6.38
N ALA A 14 3.53 10.62 5.95
CA ALA A 14 4.66 10.15 6.75
C ALA A 14 5.72 11.25 6.96
N GLN A 15 5.92 12.14 5.98
CA GLN A 15 6.80 13.30 6.13
C GLN A 15 6.32 14.27 7.22
N THR A 16 5.01 14.45 7.40
CA THR A 16 4.49 15.33 8.47
C THR A 16 4.66 14.74 9.86
N LEU A 17 4.83 13.42 9.96
CA LEU A 17 5.06 12.72 11.23
C LEU A 17 6.53 12.76 11.68
N ARG A 18 7.49 12.97 10.77
CA ARG A 18 8.94 13.00 11.06
C ARG A 18 9.37 13.89 12.25
N PRO A 19 8.75 15.04 12.54
CA PRO A 19 9.13 15.88 13.67
C PRO A 19 8.77 15.29 15.04
N LEU A 20 7.97 14.21 15.09
CA LEU A 20 7.59 13.57 16.35
C LEU A 20 8.78 12.86 17.01
N HIS A 21 8.72 12.73 18.34
CA HIS A 21 9.66 11.90 19.05
C HIS A 21 9.65 10.45 18.51
N PRO A 22 10.78 9.72 18.57
CA PRO A 22 10.92 8.42 17.92
C PRO A 22 9.85 7.39 18.29
N GLU A 23 9.42 7.36 19.56
CA GLU A 23 8.43 6.39 20.03
C GLU A 23 7.02 6.65 19.42
N PRO A 24 6.41 7.86 19.54
CA PRO A 24 5.18 8.18 18.82
C PRO A 24 5.28 8.02 17.30
N HIS A 25 6.42 8.39 16.71
CA HIS A 25 6.66 8.25 15.27
C HIS A 25 6.55 6.79 14.83
N GLN A 26 7.27 5.87 15.50
CA GLN A 26 7.27 4.45 15.15
C GLN A 26 5.89 3.80 15.29
N VAL A 27 5.14 4.15 16.34
CA VAL A 27 3.77 3.65 16.54
C VAL A 27 2.85 4.09 15.39
N LEU A 28 2.91 5.36 15.01
CA LEU A 28 2.07 5.90 13.94
C LEU A 28 2.44 5.35 12.56
N VAL A 29 3.74 5.22 12.26
CA VAL A 29 4.23 4.61 11.01
C VAL A 29 3.80 3.14 10.93
N SER A 30 3.89 2.39 12.03
CA SER A 30 3.46 0.98 12.07
C SER A 30 1.96 0.82 11.81
N GLU A 31 1.12 1.67 12.42
CA GLU A 31 -0.32 1.63 12.18
C GLU A 31 -0.67 2.10 10.75
N LEU A 32 0.07 3.07 10.21
CA LEU A 32 -0.06 3.47 8.81
C LEU A 32 0.24 2.30 7.87
N HIS A 33 1.35 1.58 8.06
CA HIS A 33 1.68 0.39 7.27
C HIS A 33 0.56 -0.66 7.33
N ARG A 34 0.09 -0.97 8.54
CA ARG A 34 -1.01 -1.92 8.76
C ARG A 34 -2.29 -1.48 8.04
N ARG A 35 -2.66 -0.20 8.15
CA ARG A 35 -3.90 0.31 7.56
C ARG A 35 -3.85 0.30 6.04
N VAL A 36 -2.72 0.70 5.45
CA VAL A 36 -2.51 0.65 4.00
C VAL A 36 -2.70 -0.78 3.49
N LEU A 37 -2.08 -1.77 4.13
CA LEU A 37 -2.24 -3.18 3.72
C LEU A 37 -3.69 -3.67 3.83
N ILE A 38 -4.38 -3.37 4.92
CA ILE A 38 -5.78 -3.77 5.12
C ILE A 38 -6.67 -3.17 4.04
N GLU A 39 -6.58 -1.86 3.80
CA GLU A 39 -7.43 -1.18 2.82
C GLU A 39 -7.08 -1.59 1.38
N TYR A 40 -5.81 -1.87 1.10
CA TYR A 40 -5.36 -2.35 -0.21
C TYR A 40 -5.84 -3.79 -0.52
N VAL A 41 -5.80 -4.68 0.46
CA VAL A 41 -6.17 -6.10 0.28
C VAL A 41 -7.68 -6.35 0.40
N ARG A 42 -8.42 -5.53 1.17
CA ARG A 42 -9.86 -5.70 1.40
C ARG A 42 -10.69 -5.88 0.12
N PRO A 43 -10.52 -5.07 -0.95
CA PRO A 43 -11.28 -5.27 -2.19
C PRO A 43 -11.00 -6.62 -2.87
N LEU A 44 -9.77 -7.13 -2.74
CA LEU A 44 -9.38 -8.44 -3.26
C LEU A 44 -10.13 -9.57 -2.55
N LEU A 45 -10.22 -9.47 -1.21
CA LEU A 45 -10.92 -10.46 -0.37
C LEU A 45 -12.44 -10.39 -0.50
N GLN A 46 -13.00 -9.22 -0.82
CA GLN A 46 -14.44 -9.02 -1.00
C GLN A 46 -14.95 -9.48 -2.37
N GLY A 47 -14.13 -10.17 -3.17
CA GLY A 47 -14.53 -10.67 -4.49
C GLY A 47 -14.81 -9.55 -5.51
N ARG A 48 -14.38 -8.31 -5.24
CA ARG A 48 -14.61 -7.17 -6.14
C ARG A 48 -13.69 -7.19 -7.36
N LEU A 49 -12.67 -8.02 -7.35
CA LEU A 49 -11.78 -8.25 -8.48
C LEU A 49 -12.29 -9.41 -9.34
N VAL A 50 -12.95 -9.10 -10.46
CA VAL A 50 -13.42 -10.09 -11.42
C VAL A 50 -12.45 -10.18 -12.59
N CYS A 51 -11.90 -11.36 -12.83
CA CYS A 51 -11.04 -11.63 -13.99
C CYS A 51 -11.74 -12.59 -14.95
N THR A 52 -12.09 -12.12 -16.15
CA THR A 52 -12.89 -12.88 -17.13
C THR A 52 -12.07 -13.83 -18.01
N SER A 53 -10.74 -13.80 -17.93
CA SER A 53 -9.86 -14.68 -18.70
C SER A 53 -8.56 -14.99 -17.95
N ALA A 54 -7.87 -16.07 -18.37
CA ALA A 54 -6.53 -16.39 -17.86
C ALA A 54 -5.53 -15.25 -18.11
N LYS A 55 -5.63 -14.57 -19.27
CA LYS A 55 -4.80 -13.40 -19.60
C LYS A 55 -5.07 -12.22 -18.66
N ALA A 56 -6.34 -11.94 -18.35
CA ALA A 56 -6.71 -10.91 -17.38
C ALA A 56 -6.17 -11.24 -15.98
N ARG A 57 -6.31 -12.50 -15.53
CA ARG A 57 -5.74 -12.97 -14.26
C ARG A 57 -4.24 -12.78 -14.19
N ALA A 58 -3.50 -13.18 -15.23
CA ALA A 58 -2.04 -13.05 -15.27
C ALA A 58 -1.58 -11.59 -15.20
N ARG A 59 -2.27 -10.69 -15.92
CA ARG A 59 -1.98 -9.24 -15.87
C ARG A 59 -2.23 -8.65 -14.48
N VAL A 60 -3.36 -9.01 -13.86
CA VAL A 60 -3.67 -8.52 -12.51
C VAL A 60 -2.68 -9.08 -11.49
N ALA A 61 -2.33 -10.36 -11.57
CA ALA A 61 -1.34 -10.96 -10.68
C ALA A 61 0.04 -10.27 -10.79
N ALA A 62 0.50 -10.01 -12.02
CA ALA A 62 1.75 -9.27 -12.24
C ALA A 62 1.68 -7.86 -11.63
N ARG A 63 0.59 -7.13 -11.90
CA ARG A 63 0.39 -5.77 -11.36
C ARG A 63 0.36 -5.75 -9.83
N LEU A 64 -0.41 -6.65 -9.20
CA LEU A 64 -0.45 -6.78 -7.74
C LEU A 64 0.94 -7.13 -7.16
N GLY A 65 1.71 -7.97 -7.85
CA GLY A 65 3.08 -8.30 -7.46
C GLY A 65 4.02 -7.10 -7.50
N ASP A 66 3.92 -6.27 -8.54
CA ASP A 66 4.71 -5.04 -8.66
C ASP A 66 4.28 -3.98 -7.64
N GLU A 67 2.97 -3.78 -7.44
CA GLU A 67 2.42 -2.87 -6.44
C GLU A 67 2.83 -3.30 -5.01
N ALA A 68 2.80 -4.61 -4.69
CA ALA A 68 3.27 -5.14 -3.41
C ALA A 68 4.78 -4.91 -3.20
N ARG A 69 5.59 -5.04 -4.25
CA ARG A 69 7.03 -4.73 -4.20
C ARG A 69 7.25 -3.25 -3.85
N GLN A 70 6.55 -2.35 -4.53
CA GLN A 70 6.64 -0.91 -4.31
C GLN A 70 6.19 -0.50 -2.90
N LEU A 71 5.09 -1.06 -2.40
CA LEU A 71 4.64 -0.81 -1.02
C LEU A 71 5.67 -1.27 0.01
N ARG A 72 6.29 -2.45 -0.18
CA ARG A 72 7.33 -2.94 0.71
C ARG A 72 8.55 -2.01 0.72
N GLU A 73 8.99 -1.54 -0.46
CA GLU A 73 10.09 -0.59 -0.56
C GLU A 73 9.76 0.75 0.10
N LEU A 74 8.52 1.22 -0.06
CA LEU A 74 8.04 2.43 0.62
C LEU A 74 8.12 2.27 2.13
N PHE A 75 7.56 1.18 2.69
CA PHE A 75 7.51 0.97 4.13
C PHE A 75 8.90 0.85 4.78
N THR A 76 9.90 0.34 4.06
CA THR A 76 11.28 0.30 4.56
C THR A 76 11.94 1.69 4.59
N ARG A 77 11.42 2.67 3.85
CA ARG A 77 11.95 4.04 3.77
C ARG A 77 11.24 5.03 4.71
N LEU A 78 10.09 4.65 5.25
CA LEU A 78 9.30 5.43 6.22
C LEU A 78 9.75 5.13 7.64
#